data_AF-J1JFY2-F1
#
_entry.id   AF-J1JFY2-F1
#
_cell.length_a   1.000
_cell.length_b   1.000
_cell.length_c   1.000
_cell.angle_alpha   90.00
_cell.angle_beta   90.00
_cell.angle_gamma   90.00
#
_symmetry.space_group_name_H-M   'P 1'
#
loop_
_entity.id
_entity.type
_entity.pdbx_description
1 polymer ?
#
loop_
_entity_poly.entity_id
_entity_poly.type
_entity_poly.pdbx_seq_one_letter_code
_entity_poly.pdbx_strand_id
1 'polypeptide(L)'
;MQKNILLKRKKQIFLAVPETCYQTLPLFSIPDITLYLYRIKPTYQCNMVPKRKVILYAPSFFALWALYYAVQNPSLFSSIFCYEKQWTSPLALMWLKLRLQNDRRLMGSDVPSPMIMKALHQHVAKNDYSALPIGTWLQFVKNYKMNCKNLSIPLFWLDNYKNNNNIQQIISKLQDEI
;
A
#
# COMPACT_ATOMS: atom_id res chain seq x y z
N MET A 1 15.50 -28.92 38.68
CA MET A 1 15.73 -27.63 37.99
C MET A 1 15.13 -27.70 36.59
N GLN A 2 13.88 -27.24 36.43
CA GLN A 2 13.25 -27.15 35.11
C GLN A 2 13.80 -25.92 34.37
N LYS A 3 14.40 -26.14 33.21
CA LYS A 3 14.85 -25.06 32.32
C LYS A 3 13.61 -24.32 31.81
N ASN A 4 13.44 -23.06 32.22
CA ASN A 4 12.50 -22.13 31.61
C ASN A 4 12.88 -21.98 30.14
N ILE A 5 12.22 -22.71 29.25
CA ILE A 5 12.23 -22.43 27.82
C ILE A 5 11.58 -21.06 27.69
N LEU A 6 12.41 -20.03 27.45
CA LEU A 6 11.95 -18.72 27.10
C LEU A 6 11.17 -18.86 25.79
N LEU A 7 9.84 -19.00 25.88
CA LEU A 7 8.94 -18.88 24.74
C LEU A 7 9.25 -17.53 24.12
N LYS A 8 10.03 -17.50 23.04
CA LYS A 8 10.21 -16.32 22.19
C LYS A 8 8.80 -15.83 21.87
N ARG A 9 8.37 -14.76 22.54
CA ARG A 9 7.10 -14.09 22.20
C ARG A 9 7.20 -13.75 20.73
N LYS A 10 6.34 -14.34 19.90
CA LYS A 10 6.28 -13.99 18.49
C LYS A 10 6.00 -12.48 18.42
N LYS A 11 6.82 -11.76 17.65
CA LYS A 11 6.68 -10.32 17.49
C LYS A 11 5.39 -10.03 16.72
N GLN A 12 4.55 -9.16 17.28
CA GLN A 12 3.34 -8.69 16.61
C GLN A 12 3.69 -7.75 15.47
N ILE A 13 3.11 -7.99 14.30
CA ILE A 13 3.20 -7.11 13.14
C ILE A 13 2.00 -6.17 13.15
N PHE A 14 2.26 -4.88 12.97
CA PHE A 14 1.22 -3.88 12.83
C PHE A 14 1.07 -3.53 11.35
N LEU A 15 -0.10 -3.76 10.77
CA LEU A 15 -0.33 -3.56 9.33
C LEU A 15 -1.45 -2.54 9.11
N ALA A 16 -1.13 -1.43 8.47
CA ALA A 16 -2.10 -0.43 8.01
C ALA A 16 -2.62 -0.86 6.64
N VAL A 17 -3.91 -1.14 6.55
CA VAL A 17 -4.60 -1.65 5.35
C VAL A 17 -5.72 -0.66 5.00
N PRO A 18 -6.02 -0.43 3.70
CA PRO A 18 -7.21 0.31 3.33
C PRO A 18 -8.45 -0.35 3.97
N GLU A 19 -9.31 0.43 4.61
CA GLU A 19 -10.54 -0.03 5.29
C GLU A 19 -11.35 -1.00 4.43
N THR A 20 -11.38 -0.71 3.14
CA THR A 20 -12.09 -1.43 2.08
C THR A 20 -11.47 -2.74 1.62
N CYS A 21 -10.25 -3.07 2.06
CA CYS A 21 -9.53 -4.30 1.68
C CYS A 21 -9.63 -5.40 2.75
N TYR A 22 -10.29 -5.15 3.89
CA TYR A 22 -10.32 -6.07 5.03
C TYR A 22 -10.79 -7.50 4.70
N GLN A 23 -11.66 -7.67 3.68
CA GLN A 23 -12.27 -8.95 3.35
C GLN A 23 -11.52 -9.81 2.33
N THR A 24 -10.45 -9.30 1.68
CA THR A 24 -10.05 -9.84 0.37
C THR A 24 -8.85 -10.80 0.36
N LEU A 25 -8.08 -10.95 1.46
CA LEU A 25 -6.79 -11.67 1.40
C LEU A 25 -6.47 -12.58 2.60
N PRO A 26 -5.96 -13.81 2.36
CA PRO A 26 -5.49 -14.73 3.42
C PRO A 26 -4.37 -14.15 4.29
N LEU A 27 -3.60 -13.20 3.76
CA LEU A 27 -2.56 -12.46 4.49
C LEU A 27 -3.06 -11.90 5.82
N PHE A 28 -4.30 -11.39 5.85
CA PHE A 28 -4.88 -10.75 7.02
C PHE A 28 -5.35 -11.74 8.10
N SER A 29 -5.39 -13.04 7.76
CA SER A 29 -5.76 -14.12 8.69
C SER A 29 -4.56 -14.72 9.43
N ILE A 30 -3.34 -14.23 9.16
CA ILE A 30 -2.11 -14.77 9.76
C ILE A 30 -2.06 -14.38 11.24
N PRO A 31 -1.75 -15.34 12.15
CA PRO A 31 -1.60 -15.04 13.57
C PRO A 31 -0.46 -14.03 13.78
N ASP A 32 -0.59 -13.21 14.83
CA ASP A 32 0.36 -12.15 15.20
C ASP A 32 0.32 -10.88 14.32
N ILE A 33 -0.65 -10.74 13.41
CA ILE A 33 -0.92 -9.48 12.70
C ILE A 33 -2.03 -8.69 13.40
N THR A 34 -1.73 -7.44 13.78
CA THR A 34 -2.71 -6.45 14.23
C THR A 34 -3.01 -5.49 13.09
N LEU A 35 -4.29 -5.38 12.72
CA LEU A 35 -4.72 -4.58 11.58
C LEU A 35 -5.13 -3.17 12.02
N TYR A 36 -4.66 -2.17 11.29
CA TYR A 36 -5.13 -0.79 11.35
C TYR A 36 -5.79 -0.45 10.02
N LEU A 37 -6.97 0.16 10.06
CA LEU A 37 -7.70 0.53 8.86
C LEU A 37 -7.50 2.01 8.56
N TYR A 38 -7.22 2.35 7.31
CA TYR A 38 -7.13 3.73 6.84
C TYR A 38 -7.99 3.96 5.60
N ARG A 39 -8.40 5.20 5.37
CA ARG A 39 -9.19 5.58 4.18
C ARG A 39 -8.45 6.60 3.34
N ILE A 40 -8.35 6.31 2.04
CA ILE A 40 -7.75 7.19 1.05
C ILE A 40 -8.83 8.16 0.58
N LYS A 41 -8.91 9.33 1.23
CA LYS A 41 -9.75 10.48 0.87
C LYS A 41 -8.90 11.59 0.21
N PRO A 42 -9.50 12.60 -0.46
CA PRO A 42 -8.76 13.76 -0.99
C PRO A 42 -7.89 14.45 0.08
N THR A 43 -8.28 14.36 1.34
CA THR A 43 -7.47 14.68 2.52
C THR A 43 -7.36 13.41 3.36
N TYR A 44 -6.19 12.79 3.38
CA TYR A 44 -5.97 11.48 4.00
C TYR A 44 -6.24 11.52 5.50
N GLN A 45 -7.02 10.55 5.99
CA GLN A 45 -7.28 10.41 7.42
C GLN A 45 -6.84 9.01 7.85
N CYS A 46 -5.62 8.92 8.37
CA CYS A 46 -5.25 7.83 9.26
C CYS A 46 -5.64 8.30 10.66
N ASN A 47 -6.68 7.72 11.25
CA ASN A 47 -7.23 8.18 12.53
C ASN A 47 -6.36 7.84 13.74
N MET A 48 -5.18 7.24 13.53
CA MET A 48 -4.35 6.77 14.62
C MET A 48 -2.92 7.30 14.47
N VAL A 49 -2.39 7.83 15.57
CA VAL A 49 -0.95 7.94 15.82
C VAL A 49 -0.55 6.61 16.43
N PRO A 50 -0.01 5.66 15.64
CA PRO A 50 0.27 4.35 16.17
C PRO A 50 1.40 4.46 17.19
N LYS A 51 1.25 3.80 18.35
CA LYS A 51 2.29 3.76 19.41
C LYS A 51 3.57 3.06 18.93
N ARG A 52 3.52 2.36 17.79
CA ARG A 52 4.62 1.62 17.15
C ARG A 52 4.55 1.86 15.65
N LYS A 53 5.69 1.80 14.96
CA LYS A 53 5.73 1.95 13.50
C LYS A 53 4.92 0.85 12.81
N VAL A 54 4.12 1.25 11.84
CA VAL A 54 3.18 0.37 11.13
C VAL A 54 3.70 0.07 9.73
N ILE A 55 3.35 -1.09 9.19
CA ILE A 55 3.63 -1.44 7.81
C ILE A 55 2.49 -0.92 6.94
N LEU A 56 2.79 -0.11 5.93
CA LEU A 56 1.78 0.39 5.01
C LEU A 56 1.50 -0.64 3.92
N TYR A 57 0.34 -1.27 3.95
CA TYR A 57 -0.14 -2.14 2.88
C TYR A 57 -0.74 -1.34 1.73
N ALA A 58 -0.31 -1.64 0.50
CA ALA A 58 -0.79 -0.99 -0.71
C ALA A 58 -0.96 -2.00 -1.86
N PRO A 59 -2.19 -2.34 -2.27
CA PRO A 59 -2.40 -3.22 -3.41
C PRO A 59 -2.23 -2.47 -4.75
N SER A 60 -1.64 -3.12 -5.74
CA SER A 60 -1.68 -2.69 -7.16
C SER A 60 -1.21 -1.23 -7.36
N PHE A 61 -2.00 -0.39 -8.04
CA PHE A 61 -1.67 1.01 -8.31
C PHE A 61 -1.64 1.91 -7.05
N PHE A 62 -2.16 1.47 -5.90
CA PHE A 62 -2.03 2.22 -4.65
C PHE A 62 -0.58 2.34 -4.19
N ALA A 63 0.34 1.53 -4.71
CA ALA A 63 1.77 1.68 -4.44
C ALA A 63 2.28 3.09 -4.77
N LEU A 64 1.75 3.73 -5.82
CA LEU A 64 2.11 5.11 -6.20
C LEU A 64 1.76 6.12 -5.10
N TRP A 65 0.54 5.98 -4.57
CA TRP A 65 0.05 6.78 -3.47
C TRP A 65 0.83 6.49 -2.19
N ALA A 66 1.03 5.21 -1.86
CA ALA A 66 1.70 4.77 -0.64
C ALA A 66 3.14 5.28 -0.55
N LEU A 67 3.86 5.26 -1.68
CA LEU A 67 5.21 5.83 -1.77
C LEU A 67 5.22 7.34 -1.53
N TYR A 68 4.30 8.08 -2.15
CA TYR A 68 4.17 9.52 -1.90
C TYR A 68 3.87 9.81 -0.43
N TYR A 69 2.91 9.07 0.14
CA TYR A 69 2.46 9.29 1.50
C TYR A 69 3.53 8.96 2.54
N ALA A 70 4.25 7.85 2.36
CA ALA A 70 5.32 7.46 3.25
C ALA A 70 6.49 8.45 3.27
N VAL A 71 6.82 9.04 2.12
CA VAL A 71 7.88 10.06 2.03
C VAL A 71 7.50 11.34 2.76
N GLN A 72 6.22 11.72 2.73
CA GLN A 72 5.72 12.86 3.50
C GLN A 72 5.62 12.59 5.00
N ASN A 73 5.51 11.32 5.38
CA ASN A 73 5.27 10.91 6.76
C ASN A 73 6.23 9.78 7.20
N PRO A 74 7.56 10.01 7.16
CA PRO A 74 8.56 8.96 7.36
C PRO A 74 8.57 8.39 8.78
N SER A 75 7.99 9.10 9.75
CA SER A 75 7.87 8.64 11.14
C SER A 75 6.71 7.66 11.37
N LEU A 76 5.71 7.63 10.49
CA LEU A 76 4.49 6.83 10.68
C LEU A 76 4.68 5.36 10.33
N PHE A 77 5.60 5.06 9.40
CA PHE A 77 5.73 3.73 8.80
C PHE A 77 7.11 3.13 9.04
N SER A 78 7.15 1.82 9.29
CA SER A 78 8.39 1.03 9.32
C SER A 78 8.77 0.54 7.94
N SER A 79 7.78 0.12 7.14
CA SER A 79 7.98 -0.39 5.79
C SER A 79 6.72 -0.24 4.94
N ILE A 80 6.87 -0.39 3.63
CA ILE A 80 5.75 -0.44 2.68
C ILE A 80 5.68 -1.86 2.14
N PHE A 81 4.49 -2.47 2.21
CA PHE A 81 4.22 -3.77 1.62
C PHE A 81 3.25 -3.62 0.44
N CYS A 82 3.78 -3.75 -0.76
CA CYS A 82 3.03 -3.71 -2.00
C CYS A 82 2.65 -5.11 -2.47
N TYR A 83 1.39 -5.30 -2.83
CA TYR A 83 0.85 -6.59 -3.26
C TYR A 83 0.31 -6.50 -4.70
N GLU A 84 0.52 -7.54 -5.49
CA GLU A 84 0.29 -7.68 -6.93
C GLU A 84 1.37 -7.09 -7.86
N LYS A 85 1.11 -7.21 -9.16
CA LYS A 85 1.98 -6.83 -10.26
C LYS A 85 2.53 -5.44 -10.06
N GLN A 86 3.83 -5.30 -10.29
CA GLN A 86 4.51 -4.02 -10.19
C GLN A 86 4.03 -3.05 -11.28
N TRP A 87 2.96 -2.29 -10.99
CA TRP A 87 2.46 -1.19 -11.82
C TRP A 87 3.43 0.00 -11.89
N THR A 88 4.61 -0.15 -11.30
CA THR A 88 5.64 0.87 -11.19
C THR A 88 6.87 0.59 -12.07
N SER A 89 6.81 -0.39 -12.98
CA SER A 89 7.82 -0.51 -14.03
C SER A 89 7.83 0.75 -14.92
N PRO A 90 8.97 1.15 -15.51
CA PRO A 90 9.04 2.38 -16.32
C PRO A 90 8.00 2.42 -17.45
N LEU A 91 7.76 1.27 -18.10
CA LEU A 91 6.77 1.15 -19.16
C LEU A 91 5.34 1.24 -18.62
N ALA A 92 5.03 0.57 -17.50
CA ALA A 92 3.71 0.65 -16.87
C ALA A 92 3.40 2.06 -16.38
N LEU A 93 4.38 2.75 -15.78
CA LEU A 93 4.28 4.14 -15.35
C LEU A 93 4.03 5.08 -16.54
N MET A 94 4.77 4.90 -17.64
CA MET A 94 4.60 5.72 -18.83
C MET A 94 3.22 5.51 -19.46
N TRP A 95 2.79 4.25 -19.60
CA TRP A 95 1.46 3.92 -20.10
C TRP A 95 0.36 4.51 -19.22
N LEU A 96 0.47 4.35 -17.90
CA LEU A 96 -0.49 4.90 -16.94
C LEU A 96 -0.56 6.42 -17.02
N LYS A 97 0.59 7.09 -17.10
CA LYS A 97 0.67 8.55 -17.26
C LYS A 97 -0.07 9.01 -18.51
N LEU A 98 0.18 8.37 -19.65
CA LEU A 98 -0.46 8.73 -20.93
C LEU A 98 -1.98 8.53 -20.87
N ARG A 99 -2.44 7.41 -20.28
CA ARG A 99 -3.87 7.14 -20.09
C ARG A 99 -4.53 8.20 -19.23
N LEU A 100 -3.95 8.53 -18.08
CA LEU A 100 -4.47 9.57 -17.19
C LEU A 100 -4.45 10.96 -17.83
N GLN A 101 -3.45 11.28 -18.65
CA GLN A 101 -3.42 12.54 -19.41
C GLN A 101 -4.55 12.62 -20.43
N ASN A 102 -4.88 11.50 -21.07
CA ASN A 102 -6.00 11.42 -22.00
C ASN A 102 -7.34 11.57 -21.28
N ASP A 103 -7.54 10.86 -20.15
CA ASP A 103 -8.74 11.02 -19.32
C ASP A 103 -8.92 12.46 -18.87
N ARG A 104 -7.83 13.11 -18.43
CA ARG A 104 -7.83 14.52 -18.04
C ARG A 104 -8.29 15.44 -19.16
N ARG A 105 -7.86 15.17 -20.41
CA ARG A 105 -8.26 15.97 -21.58
C ARG A 105 -9.75 15.83 -21.87
N LEU A 106 -10.32 14.65 -21.65
CA LEU A 106 -11.71 14.35 -21.98
C LEU A 106 -12.69 14.80 -20.89
N MET A 107 -12.30 14.70 -19.61
CA MET A 107 -13.24 14.83 -18.49
C MET A 107 -12.83 15.90 -17.46
N GLY A 108 -11.64 16.51 -17.61
CA GLY A 108 -11.08 17.43 -16.62
C GLY A 108 -10.23 16.75 -15.55
N SER A 109 -9.64 17.54 -14.65
CA SER A 109 -8.69 17.04 -13.64
C SER A 109 -9.34 16.63 -12.32
N ASP A 110 -10.48 17.25 -12.00
CA ASP A 110 -11.13 17.16 -10.69
C ASP A 110 -12.11 15.98 -10.58
N VAL A 111 -12.24 15.20 -11.64
CA VAL A 111 -13.08 14.00 -11.69
C VAL A 111 -12.23 12.73 -11.55
N PRO A 112 -12.80 11.62 -11.08
CA PRO A 112 -12.11 10.32 -11.06
C PRO A 112 -11.83 9.76 -12.46
N SER A 113 -10.73 9.02 -12.63
CA SER A 113 -10.48 8.27 -13.86
C SER A 113 -11.34 7.01 -13.91
N PRO A 114 -12.10 6.75 -15.00
CA PRO A 114 -12.85 5.50 -15.16
C PRO A 114 -11.96 4.25 -15.14
N MET A 115 -10.76 4.36 -15.69
CA MET A 115 -9.79 3.25 -15.71
C MET A 115 -9.28 2.94 -14.31
N ILE A 116 -8.92 3.97 -13.54
CA ILE A 116 -8.53 3.77 -12.13
C ILE A 116 -9.72 3.25 -11.32
N MET A 117 -10.93 3.77 -11.53
CA MET A 117 -12.12 3.24 -10.88
C MET A 117 -12.35 1.76 -11.20
N LYS A 118 -12.14 1.33 -12.45
CA LYS A 118 -12.23 -0.08 -12.83
C LYS A 118 -11.16 -0.93 -12.13
N ALA A 119 -9.95 -0.42 -11.98
CA ALA A 119 -8.89 -1.11 -11.23
C ALA A 119 -9.20 -1.13 -9.72
N LEU A 120 -9.72 -0.04 -9.15
CA LEU A 120 -10.20 0.04 -7.75
C LEU A 120 -11.23 -1.05 -7.48
N HIS A 121 -12.22 -1.23 -8.36
CA HIS A 121 -13.24 -2.27 -8.23
C HIS A 121 -12.65 -3.69 -8.09
N GLN A 122 -11.43 -3.94 -8.56
CA GLN A 122 -10.79 -5.26 -8.45
C GLN A 122 -10.17 -5.51 -7.07
N HIS A 123 -9.84 -4.44 -6.33
CA HIS A 123 -9.12 -4.54 -5.05
C HIS A 123 -9.92 -3.98 -3.86
N VAL A 124 -11.05 -3.33 -4.12
CA VAL A 124 -11.79 -2.49 -3.18
C VAL A 124 -13.30 -2.75 -3.34
N ALA A 125 -14.00 -2.90 -2.22
CA ALA A 125 -15.46 -3.05 -2.21
C ALA A 125 -16.17 -1.82 -2.85
N LYS A 126 -17.21 -2.10 -3.66
CA LYS A 126 -17.87 -1.15 -4.58
C LYS A 126 -18.51 0.08 -3.93
N ASN A 127 -18.78 0.04 -2.62
CA ASN A 127 -19.61 1.03 -1.94
C ASN A 127 -18.83 2.13 -1.20
N ASP A 128 -17.49 2.07 -1.10
CA ASP A 128 -16.76 2.86 -0.09
C ASP A 128 -15.62 3.77 -0.57
N TYR A 129 -15.31 3.83 -1.87
CA TYR A 129 -14.19 4.67 -2.33
C TYR A 129 -14.64 5.95 -3.04
N SER A 130 -14.26 7.10 -2.46
CA SER A 130 -14.10 8.35 -3.19
C SER A 130 -12.78 8.25 -3.97
N ALA A 131 -12.85 7.76 -5.21
CA ALA A 131 -11.67 7.66 -6.05
C ALA A 131 -11.00 9.03 -6.22
N LEU A 132 -9.68 9.10 -6.02
CA LEU A 132 -8.94 10.36 -6.14
C LEU A 132 -9.11 10.95 -7.55
N PRO A 133 -9.12 12.30 -7.68
CA PRO A 133 -9.16 12.96 -8.98
C PRO A 133 -8.01 12.53 -9.90
N ILE A 134 -8.24 12.59 -11.21
CA ILE A 134 -7.22 12.33 -12.23
C ILE A 134 -5.96 13.17 -11.99
N GLY A 135 -6.14 14.44 -11.60
CA GLY A 135 -5.04 15.34 -11.27
C GLY A 135 -4.12 14.79 -10.17
N THR A 136 -4.69 14.22 -9.12
CA THR A 136 -3.94 13.64 -8.00
C THR A 136 -3.15 12.40 -8.42
N TRP A 137 -3.75 11.50 -9.22
CA TRP A 137 -3.03 10.35 -9.75
C TRP A 137 -1.86 10.75 -10.65
N LEU A 138 -2.05 11.77 -11.50
CA LEU A 138 -0.97 12.31 -12.32
C LEU A 138 0.17 12.88 -11.48
N GLN A 139 -0.14 13.54 -10.35
CA GLN A 139 0.88 14.02 -9.42
C GLN A 139 1.68 12.86 -8.81
N PHE A 140 1.03 11.77 -8.39
CA PHE A 140 1.75 10.60 -7.86
C PHE A 140 2.67 9.95 -8.90
N VAL A 141 2.17 9.76 -10.12
CA VAL A 141 2.99 9.21 -11.21
C VAL A 141 4.18 10.12 -11.53
N LYS A 142 3.98 11.45 -11.51
CA LYS A 142 5.05 12.43 -11.75
C LYS A 142 6.11 12.40 -10.64
N ASN A 143 5.67 12.31 -9.39
CA ASN A 143 6.54 12.38 -8.22
C ASN A 143 7.19 11.04 -7.88
N TYR A 144 6.76 9.93 -8.50
CA TYR A 144 7.24 8.57 -8.21
C TYR A 144 8.76 8.46 -8.07
N LYS A 145 9.53 8.96 -9.05
CA LYS A 145 11.00 8.87 -9.02
C LYS A 145 11.61 9.63 -7.84
N MET A 146 11.05 10.80 -7.49
CA MET A 146 11.53 11.56 -6.33
C MET A 146 11.14 10.86 -5.04
N ASN A 147 9.92 10.35 -4.94
CA ASN A 147 9.47 9.62 -3.77
C ASN A 147 10.34 8.39 -3.51
N CYS A 148 10.65 7.60 -4.54
CA CYS A 148 11.54 6.44 -4.40
C CYS A 148 12.96 6.83 -3.93
N LYS A 149 13.50 7.96 -4.39
CA LYS A 149 14.82 8.44 -3.95
C LYS A 149 14.81 8.93 -2.50
N ASN A 150 13.71 9.52 -2.07
CA ASN A 150 13.56 10.07 -0.72
C ASN A 150 13.07 9.01 0.28
N LEU A 151 12.80 7.79 -0.17
CA LEU A 151 12.29 6.73 0.66
C LEU A 151 13.41 6.13 1.51
N SER A 152 13.39 6.42 2.81
CA SER A 152 14.28 5.80 3.79
C SER A 152 13.76 4.49 4.36
N ILE A 153 12.46 4.18 4.15
CA ILE A 153 11.83 2.96 4.65
C ILE A 153 11.91 1.83 3.61
N PRO A 154 12.11 0.57 4.04
CA PRO A 154 12.09 -0.59 3.14
C PRO A 154 10.77 -0.74 2.38
N LEU A 155 10.88 -1.17 1.12
CA LEU A 155 9.77 -1.44 0.21
C LEU A 155 9.79 -2.91 -0.20
N PHE A 156 8.70 -3.62 0.09
CA PHE A 156 8.53 -5.03 -0.21
C PHE A 156 7.47 -5.22 -1.30
N TRP A 157 7.77 -6.03 -2.30
CA TRP A 157 6.85 -6.35 -3.39
C TRP A 157 6.48 -7.83 -3.35
N LEU A 158 5.18 -8.11 -3.36
CA LEU A 158 4.66 -9.45 -3.57
C LEU A 158 3.92 -9.52 -4.92
N ASP A 159 4.55 -10.20 -5.87
CA ASP A 159 3.92 -10.43 -7.17
C ASP A 159 2.93 -11.61 -7.08
N ASN A 160 1.75 -11.45 -7.68
CA ASN A 160 0.70 -12.48 -7.71
C ASN A 160 1.19 -13.74 -8.46
N TYR A 161 2.21 -13.61 -9.30
CA TYR A 161 2.84 -14.73 -10.01
C TYR A 161 3.77 -15.59 -9.15
N LYS A 162 4.12 -15.19 -7.92
CA LYS A 162 5.09 -15.93 -7.09
C LYS A 162 4.55 -16.32 -5.71
N ASN A 163 4.02 -17.55 -5.67
CA ASN A 163 3.96 -18.54 -4.58
C ASN A 163 3.83 -18.05 -3.10
N ASN A 164 2.90 -18.66 -2.35
CA ASN A 164 2.64 -18.42 -0.91
C ASN A 164 3.90 -18.39 -0.01
N ASN A 165 4.96 -19.13 -0.39
CA ASN A 165 6.23 -19.15 0.34
C ASN A 165 6.91 -17.77 0.44
N ASN A 166 6.71 -16.89 -0.55
CA ASN A 166 7.25 -15.53 -0.52
C ASN A 166 6.57 -14.67 0.55
N ILE A 167 5.28 -14.89 0.80
CA ILE A 167 4.52 -14.16 1.82
C ILE A 167 5.13 -14.45 3.19
N GLN A 168 5.33 -15.72 3.51
CA GLN A 168 5.91 -16.12 4.80
C GLN A 168 7.33 -15.58 5.01
N GLN A 169 8.15 -15.58 3.96
CA GLN A 169 9.51 -15.02 4.01
C GLN A 169 9.54 -13.50 4.15
N ILE A 170 8.62 -12.79 3.51
CA ILE A 170 8.50 -11.33 3.67
C ILE A 170 8.02 -11.01 5.08
N ILE A 171 7.02 -11.74 5.58
CA ILE A 171 6.52 -11.60 6.94
C ILE A 171 7.62 -11.85 7.97
N SER A 172 8.46 -12.87 7.79
CA SER A 172 9.58 -13.12 8.72
C SER A 172 10.59 -11.96 8.71
N LYS A 173 10.92 -11.43 7.53
CA LYS A 173 11.79 -10.23 7.42
C LYS A 173 11.18 -9.01 8.09
N LEU A 174 9.89 -8.81 7.92
CA LEU A 174 9.14 -7.72 8.56
C LEU A 174 9.12 -7.84 10.09
N GLN A 175 9.16 -9.06 10.64
CA GLN A 175 9.31 -9.27 12.09
C GLN A 175 10.72 -8.95 12.59
N ASP A 176 11.75 -9.14 11.77
CA ASP A 176 13.13 -8.85 12.15
C ASP A 176 13.44 -7.34 12.16
N GLU A 177 12.79 -6.57 11.28
CA GLU A 177 12.96 -5.11 11.14
C GLU A 177 12.19 -4.24 12.16
N ILE A 178 11.29 -4.84 12.95
CA ILE A 178 10.50 -4.18 14.03
C ILE A 178 11.15 -4.40 15.39
#